data_AF-A0A8S2Y4Z3-F1
#
_entry.id   AF-A0A8S2Y4Z3-F1
#
_cell.length_a   1.000
_cell.length_b   1.000
_cell.length_c   1.000
_cell.angle_alpha   90.00
_cell.angle_beta   90.00
_cell.angle_gamma   90.00
#
_symmetry.space_group_name_H-M   'P 1'
#
loop_
_entity.id
_entity.type
_entity.pdbx_description
1 polymer ?
#
loop_
_entity_poly.entity_id
_entity_poly.type
_entity_poly.pdbx_seq_one_letter_code
_entity_poly.pdbx_strand_id
1 'polypeptide(L)'
;MATLNVHAFSDTIMQGLMERLDIPIPPWIVRRRVRVTQEKSSNDSNCEILIEGRDPDNTDIPFSLFKSIQLNRGEKAIEKITKEPFIFGIASNNSELLNIHLEFFGHYNEIPFDLNYANVNSMPQQEEFYLFYNPMIGQWRKTTKSDDFPL
;
A
#
# COMPACT_ATOMS: atom_id res chain seq x y z
N MET A 1 9.01 30.50 36.60
CA MET A 1 9.28 29.40 35.66
C MET A 1 9.24 29.99 34.26
N ALA A 2 10.30 29.82 33.47
CA ALA A 2 10.30 30.28 32.09
C ALA A 2 9.68 29.19 31.21
N THR A 3 8.64 29.54 30.45
CA THR A 3 8.00 28.65 29.48
C THR A 3 8.60 28.94 28.10
N LEU A 4 9.27 27.95 27.50
CA LEU A 4 9.76 28.05 26.13
C LEU A 4 8.60 27.68 25.18
N ASN A 5 8.16 28.65 24.37
CA ASN A 5 7.18 28.42 23.31
C ASN A 5 7.92 28.33 21.97
N VAL A 6 7.87 27.17 21.32
CA VAL A 6 8.47 26.95 20.01
C VAL A 6 7.37 26.86 18.96
N HIS A 7 7.37 27.81 18.02
CA HIS A 7 6.42 27.87 16.90
C HIS A 7 7.08 27.33 15.63
N ALA A 8 7.33 26.03 15.59
CA ALA A 8 7.89 25.35 14.42
C ALA A 8 7.29 23.95 14.28
N PHE A 9 7.36 23.39 13.08
CA PHE A 9 7.00 21.98 12.88
C PHE A 9 7.98 21.08 13.64
N SER A 10 7.48 19.97 14.17
CA SER A 10 8.31 18.98 14.88
C SER A 10 9.51 18.55 14.05
N ASP A 11 9.33 18.33 12.74
CA ASP A 11 10.40 17.92 11.84
C ASP A 11 11.51 18.98 11.74
N THR A 12 11.16 20.26 11.68
CA THR A 12 12.12 21.36 11.65
C THR A 12 12.93 21.43 12.95
N ILE A 13 12.27 21.23 14.09
CA ILE A 13 12.94 21.20 15.40
C ILE A 13 13.90 20.00 15.47
N MET A 14 13.45 18.83 15.04
CA MET A 14 14.24 17.60 15.07
C MET A 14 15.43 17.66 14.12
N GLN A 15 15.25 18.16 12.89
CA GLN A 15 16.35 18.36 11.94
C GLN A 15 17.41 19.29 12.49
N GLY A 16 17.03 20.45 13.04
CA GLY A 16 17.98 21.39 13.63
C GLY A 16 18.67 20.85 14.89
N LEU A 17 17.99 20.01 15.67
CA LEU A 17 18.60 19.33 16.82
C LEU A 17 19.66 18.32 16.36
N MET A 18 19.33 17.48 15.36
CA MET A 18 20.23 16.47 14.80
C MET A 18 21.47 17.13 14.19
N GLU A 19 21.29 18.22 13.43
CA GLU A 19 22.38 19.01 12.86
C GLU A 19 23.29 19.59 13.95
N ARG A 20 22.72 20.19 15.01
CA ARG A 20 23.52 20.74 16.13
C ARG A 20 24.30 19.69 16.90
N LEU A 21 23.77 18.47 16.99
CA LEU A 21 24.41 17.37 17.71
C LEU A 21 25.36 16.56 16.82
N ASP A 22 25.50 16.90 15.53
CA ASP A 22 26.25 16.14 14.52
C ASP A 22 25.79 14.67 14.45
N ILE A 23 24.49 14.44 14.61
CA ILE A 23 23.88 13.11 14.53
C ILE A 23 23.19 13.02 13.16
N PRO A 24 23.68 12.18 12.24
CA PRO A 24 23.02 12.02 10.95
C PRO A 24 21.66 11.36 11.15
N ILE A 25 20.65 11.81 10.39
CA ILE A 25 19.37 11.11 10.30
C ILE A 25 19.62 9.85 9.46
N PRO A 26 19.44 8.63 10.01
CA PRO A 26 19.66 7.42 9.26
C PRO A 26 18.64 7.31 8.12
N PRO A 27 19.04 6.75 6.96
CA PRO A 27 18.08 6.43 5.92
C PRO A 27 17.07 5.41 6.45
N TRP A 28 15.84 5.51 6.00
CA TRP A 28 14.76 4.63 6.42
C TRP A 28 13.79 4.40 5.26
N ILE A 29 13.03 3.31 5.35
CA ILE A 29 12.11 2.85 4.33
C ILE A 29 10.74 2.63 4.97
N VAL A 30 9.67 3.10 4.33
CA VAL A 30 8.30 2.77 4.74
C VAL A 30 8.01 1.34 4.30
N ARG A 31 7.54 0.49 5.22
CA ARG A 31 7.08 -0.87 4.92
C ARG A 31 5.56 -0.89 4.89
N ARG A 32 4.97 -1.37 3.80
CA ARG A 32 3.54 -1.64 3.66
C ARG A 32 3.33 -3.09 3.25
N ARG A 33 2.27 -3.71 3.77
CA ARG A 33 1.85 -5.05 3.37
C ARG A 33 0.44 -4.98 2.82
N VAL A 34 0.24 -5.54 1.64
CA VAL A 34 -1.05 -5.59 0.95
C VAL A 34 -1.43 -7.05 0.76
N ARG A 35 -2.63 -7.43 1.17
CA ARG A 35 -3.21 -8.74 0.89
C ARG A 35 -4.30 -8.58 -0.16
N VAL A 36 -4.27 -9.46 -1.14
CA VAL A 36 -5.33 -9.61 -2.14
C VAL A 36 -5.93 -11.00 -1.96
N THR A 37 -7.23 -11.08 -1.73
CA THR A 37 -7.96 -12.33 -1.52
C THR A 37 -9.05 -12.46 -2.59
N GLN A 38 -9.12 -13.62 -3.24
CA GLN A 38 -10.20 -13.99 -4.14
C GLN A 38 -11.22 -14.86 -3.41
N GLU A 39 -12.48 -14.45 -3.45
CA GLU A 39 -13.59 -15.30 -3.05
C GLU A 39 -14.45 -15.60 -4.26
N LYS A 40 -14.65 -16.89 -4.55
CA LYS A 40 -15.56 -17.29 -5.61
C LYS A 40 -16.99 -17.14 -5.11
N SER A 41 -17.82 -16.43 -5.88
CA SER A 41 -19.24 -16.36 -5.57
C SER A 41 -19.89 -17.73 -5.80
N SER A 42 -21.02 -17.98 -5.13
CA SER A 42 -21.81 -19.21 -5.25
C SER A 42 -22.23 -19.50 -6.71
N ASN A 43 -22.30 -18.46 -7.54
CA ASN A 43 -22.45 -18.54 -8.99
C ASN A 43 -21.07 -18.39 -9.64
N ASP A 44 -20.61 -19.43 -10.33
CA ASP A 44 -19.27 -19.56 -10.95
C ASP A 44 -18.93 -18.46 -11.98
N SER A 45 -19.91 -17.61 -12.33
CA SER A 45 -19.78 -16.49 -13.26
C SER A 45 -19.09 -15.26 -12.67
N ASN A 46 -19.06 -15.09 -11.34
CA ASN A 46 -18.48 -13.91 -10.68
C ASN A 46 -17.53 -14.31 -9.53
N CYS A 47 -16.49 -13.50 -9.33
CA CYS A 47 -15.63 -13.54 -8.15
C CYS A 47 -15.58 -12.17 -7.47
N GLU A 48 -15.38 -12.18 -6.16
CA GLU A 48 -15.10 -10.99 -5.38
C GLU A 48 -13.60 -10.94 -5.08
N ILE A 49 -13.01 -9.75 -5.24
CA ILE A 49 -11.62 -9.48 -4.86
C ILE A 49 -11.65 -8.52 -3.68
N LEU A 50 -11.13 -8.98 -2.54
CA LEU A 50 -10.90 -8.16 -1.36
C LEU A 50 -9.44 -7.72 -1.34
N ILE A 51 -9.20 -6.41 -1.18
CA ILE A 51 -7.86 -5.83 -1.07
C ILE A 51 -7.73 -5.14 0.29
N GLU A 52 -6.72 -5.53 1.06
CA GLU A 52 -6.54 -5.07 2.44
C GLU A 52 -5.10 -4.67 2.72
N GLY A 53 -4.93 -3.66 3.57
CA GLY A 53 -3.66 -3.41 4.23
C GLY A 53 -3.51 -4.32 5.45
N ARG A 54 -2.29 -4.82 5.68
CA ARG A 54 -1.93 -5.64 6.84
C ARG A 54 -0.77 -5.00 7.59
N ASP A 55 -0.71 -5.24 8.89
CA ASP A 55 0.44 -4.80 9.68
C ASP A 55 1.72 -5.50 9.16
N PRO A 56 2.83 -4.74 8.94
CA PRO A 56 4.06 -5.30 8.39
C PRO A 56 4.73 -6.36 9.27
N ASP A 57 4.47 -6.35 10.58
CA ASP A 57 5.09 -7.21 11.57
C ASP A 57 4.11 -8.26 12.13
N ASN A 58 2.79 -8.07 11.95
CA ASN A 58 1.77 -9.07 12.27
C ASN A 58 0.69 -9.20 11.17
N THR A 59 0.74 -10.29 10.41
CA THR A 59 -0.13 -10.49 9.24
C THR A 59 -1.62 -10.62 9.54
N ASP A 60 -1.97 -10.91 10.79
CA ASP A 60 -3.36 -11.13 11.19
C ASP A 60 -4.07 -9.82 11.55
N ILE A 61 -3.31 -8.72 11.70
CA ILE A 61 -3.86 -7.42 12.08
C ILE A 61 -4.14 -6.61 10.80
N PRO A 62 -5.41 -6.29 10.50
CA PRO A 62 -5.74 -5.38 9.41
C PRO A 62 -5.24 -3.97 9.74
N PHE A 63 -4.78 -3.26 8.72
CA PHE A 63 -4.24 -1.92 8.88
C PHE A 63 -4.73 -1.00 7.74
N SER A 64 -5.34 0.13 8.12
CA SER A 64 -5.93 1.05 7.14
C SER A 64 -4.85 1.87 6.45
N LEU A 65 -4.55 1.50 5.21
CA LEU A 65 -3.45 2.07 4.41
C LEU A 65 -3.92 3.04 3.35
N PHE A 66 -5.10 2.79 2.80
CA PHE A 66 -5.51 3.35 1.53
C PHE A 66 -6.56 4.43 1.73
N LYS A 67 -6.31 5.56 1.10
CA LYS A 67 -7.32 6.60 0.88
C LYS A 67 -8.34 6.12 -0.15
N SER A 68 -7.88 5.42 -1.18
CA SER A 68 -8.73 4.78 -2.17
C SER A 68 -8.00 3.66 -2.92
N ILE A 69 -8.78 2.76 -3.51
CA ILE A 69 -8.28 1.73 -4.44
C ILE A 69 -9.11 1.82 -5.71
N GLN A 70 -8.43 1.82 -6.86
CA GLN A 70 -9.07 1.75 -8.16
C GLN A 70 -8.63 0.48 -8.89
N LEU A 71 -9.61 -0.27 -9.38
CA LEU A 71 -9.36 -1.44 -10.20
C LEU A 71 -9.47 -1.07 -11.67
N ASN A 72 -8.42 -1.38 -12.41
CA ASN A 72 -8.30 -1.15 -13.85
C ASN A 72 -8.22 -2.47 -14.60
N ARG A 73 -8.77 -2.47 -15.82
CA ARG A 73 -8.62 -3.55 -16.80
C ARG A 73 -7.90 -3.00 -18.01
N GLY A 74 -6.66 -3.44 -18.23
CA GLY A 74 -5.77 -2.76 -19.15
C GLY A 74 -5.69 -1.26 -18.82
N GLU A 75 -6.03 -0.40 -19.78
CA GLU A 75 -6.06 1.06 -19.60
C GLU A 75 -7.39 1.61 -19.06
N LYS A 76 -8.42 0.76 -18.91
CA LYS A 76 -9.77 1.20 -18.56
C LYS A 76 -10.04 1.05 -17.07
N ALA A 77 -10.43 2.13 -16.42
CA ALA A 77 -10.95 2.09 -15.05
C ALA A 77 -12.29 1.34 -14.98
N ILE A 78 -12.37 0.37 -14.07
CA ILE A 78 -13.61 -0.38 -13.80
C ILE A 78 -14.37 0.28 -12.66
N GLU A 79 -13.71 0.42 -11.51
CA GLU A 79 -14.32 0.86 -10.28
C GLU A 79 -13.27 1.49 -9.36
N LYS A 80 -13.67 2.52 -8.61
CA LYS A 80 -12.85 3.15 -7.58
C LYS A 80 -13.64 3.19 -6.28
N ILE A 81 -13.07 2.62 -5.22
CA ILE A 81 -13.65 2.59 -3.89
C ILE A 81 -12.80 3.50 -3.00
N THR A 82 -13.46 4.42 -2.26
CA THR A 82 -12.79 5.43 -1.42
C THR A 82 -12.99 5.21 0.07
N LYS A 83 -13.56 4.06 0.46
CA LYS A 83 -13.83 3.71 1.85
C LYS A 83 -13.74 2.20 2.03
N GLU A 84 -13.09 1.78 3.10
CA GLU A 84 -13.03 0.36 3.49
C GLU A 84 -14.42 -0.20 3.84
N PRO A 85 -14.70 -1.49 3.54
CA PRO A 85 -13.80 -2.46 2.90
C PRO A 85 -13.70 -2.31 1.37
N PHE A 86 -12.53 -2.60 0.80
CA PHE A 86 -12.28 -2.51 -0.65
C PHE A 86 -12.56 -3.86 -1.33
N ILE A 87 -13.84 -4.08 -1.67
CA ILE A 87 -14.33 -5.31 -2.31
C ILE A 87 -14.79 -5.00 -3.73
N PHE A 88 -14.24 -5.71 -4.72
CA PHE A 88 -14.54 -5.53 -6.14
C PHE A 88 -15.20 -6.78 -6.72
N GLY A 89 -16.35 -6.61 -7.37
CA GLY A 89 -17.02 -7.70 -8.10
C GLY A 89 -16.52 -7.79 -9.55
N ILE A 90 -16.05 -8.97 -9.97
CA ILE A 90 -15.50 -9.18 -11.30
C ILE A 90 -16.08 -10.44 -11.92
N ALA A 91 -16.38 -10.40 -13.23
CA ALA A 91 -16.79 -11.59 -13.98
C ALA A 91 -15.62 -12.57 -14.12
N SER A 92 -15.84 -13.83 -13.75
CA SER A 92 -14.82 -14.90 -13.73
C SER A 92 -14.26 -15.21 -15.11
N ASN A 93 -15.05 -15.02 -16.17
CA ASN A 93 -14.68 -15.37 -17.55
C ASN A 93 -13.74 -14.39 -18.25
N ASN A 94 -13.16 -13.41 -17.54
CA ASN A 94 -12.33 -12.39 -18.15
C ASN A 94 -10.86 -12.83 -18.24
N SER A 95 -10.22 -12.68 -19.41
CA SER A 95 -8.81 -13.03 -19.68
C SER A 95 -7.84 -11.85 -19.67
N GLU A 96 -8.30 -10.62 -19.40
CA GLU A 96 -7.46 -9.42 -19.37
C GLU A 96 -6.72 -9.28 -18.03
N LEU A 97 -5.60 -8.56 -18.05
CA LEU A 97 -4.82 -8.27 -16.86
C LEU A 97 -5.52 -7.20 -16.01
N LEU A 98 -5.60 -7.49 -14.70
CA LEU A 98 -6.03 -6.52 -13.71
C LEU A 98 -4.83 -5.70 -13.23
N ASN A 99 -5.04 -4.40 -13.14
CA ASN A 99 -4.14 -3.48 -12.46
C ASN A 99 -4.89 -2.89 -11.26
N ILE A 100 -4.23 -2.91 -10.10
CA ILE A 100 -4.75 -2.36 -8.86
C ILE A 100 -3.98 -1.07 -8.57
N HIS A 101 -4.66 0.06 -8.69
CA HIS A 101 -4.11 1.38 -8.36
C HIS A 101 -4.39 1.70 -6.90
N LEU A 102 -3.32 1.83 -6.11
CA LEU A 102 -3.36 2.07 -4.67
C LEU A 102 -3.05 3.54 -4.37
N GLU A 103 -4.01 4.27 -3.81
CA GLU A 103 -3.78 5.60 -3.25
C GLU A 103 -3.64 5.51 -1.73
N PHE A 104 -2.46 5.86 -1.21
CA PHE A 104 -2.18 5.85 0.23
C PHE A 104 -2.65 7.14 0.91
N PHE A 105 -2.84 7.12 2.23
CA PHE A 105 -3.07 8.35 3.00
C PHE A 105 -1.88 9.32 2.96
N GLY A 106 -0.68 8.86 2.59
CA GLY A 106 0.46 9.71 2.33
C GLY A 106 1.16 10.24 3.58
N HIS A 107 1.10 9.51 4.70
CA HIS A 107 1.74 9.91 5.97
C HIS A 107 3.25 10.17 5.82
N TYR A 108 3.87 9.55 4.82
CA TYR A 108 5.29 9.68 4.52
C TYR A 108 5.55 10.23 3.10
N ASN A 109 4.64 11.05 2.57
CA ASN A 109 4.66 11.54 1.19
C ASN A 109 4.68 10.41 0.15
N GLU A 110 4.02 9.29 0.47
CA GLU A 110 3.89 8.13 -0.41
C GLU A 110 3.14 8.50 -1.69
N ILE A 111 3.75 8.25 -2.84
CA ILE A 111 3.08 8.37 -4.15
C ILE A 111 2.13 7.18 -4.37
N PRO A 112 1.11 7.30 -5.24
CA PRO A 112 0.29 6.16 -5.62
C PRO A 112 1.12 5.00 -6.20
N PHE A 113 0.62 3.77 -6.07
CA PHE A 113 1.30 2.58 -6.57
C PHE A 113 0.39 1.75 -7.48
N ASP A 114 0.86 1.49 -8.70
CA ASP A 114 0.20 0.64 -9.68
C ASP A 114 0.70 -0.80 -9.57
N LEU A 115 -0.13 -1.69 -9.00
CA LEU A 115 0.14 -3.11 -8.94
C LEU A 115 -0.41 -3.79 -10.20
N ASN A 116 0.47 -4.03 -11.17
CA ASN A 116 0.20 -4.94 -12.29
C ASN A 116 0.09 -6.36 -11.71
N TYR A 117 -1.14 -6.85 -11.56
CA TYR A 117 -1.43 -8.01 -10.74
C TYR A 117 -1.48 -9.29 -11.59
N ALA A 118 -2.67 -9.74 -11.97
CA ALA A 118 -2.86 -10.99 -12.68
C ALA A 118 -4.17 -10.96 -13.46
N ASN A 119 -4.37 -12.00 -14.26
CA ASN A 119 -5.69 -12.31 -14.74
C ASN A 119 -6.55 -12.97 -13.65
N VAL A 120 -7.86 -12.72 -13.67
CA VAL A 120 -8.84 -13.30 -12.72
C VAL A 120 -8.76 -14.83 -12.64
N ASN A 121 -8.50 -15.51 -13.76
CA ASN A 121 -8.44 -16.97 -13.81
C ASN A 121 -7.11 -17.55 -13.31
N SER A 122 -6.05 -16.74 -13.26
CA SER A 122 -4.72 -17.15 -12.79
C SER A 122 -4.42 -16.68 -11.37
N MET A 123 -5.38 -15.99 -10.75
CA MET A 123 -5.24 -15.41 -9.43
C MET A 123 -5.22 -16.52 -8.37
N PRO A 124 -4.26 -16.52 -7.43
CA PRO A 124 -4.33 -17.40 -6.27
C PRO A 124 -5.47 -16.97 -5.34
N GLN A 125 -5.98 -17.89 -4.52
CA GLN A 125 -7.01 -17.55 -3.54
C GLN A 125 -6.58 -16.42 -2.59
N GLN A 126 -5.29 -16.35 -2.26
CA GLN A 126 -4.71 -15.28 -1.46
C GLN A 126 -3.27 -15.02 -1.91
N GLU A 127 -2.89 -13.75 -2.01
CA GLU A 127 -1.52 -13.31 -2.28
C GLU A 127 -1.15 -12.11 -1.44
N GLU A 128 0.11 -12.04 -1.03
CA GLU A 128 0.65 -10.92 -0.26
C GLU A 128 1.74 -10.19 -1.03
N PHE A 129 1.69 -8.86 -0.96
CA PHE A 129 2.66 -7.95 -1.53
C PHE A 129 3.30 -7.12 -0.44
N TYR A 130 4.62 -7.08 -0.48
CA TYR A 130 5.46 -6.28 0.41
C TYR A 130 5.95 -5.08 -0.40
N LEU A 131 5.52 -3.90 0.00
CA LEU A 131 5.86 -2.64 -0.65
C LEU A 131 6.81 -1.84 0.26
N PHE A 132 7.85 -1.31 -0.34
CA PHE A 132 8.92 -0.57 0.31
C PHE A 132 9.04 0.80 -0.33
N TYR A 133 8.67 1.87 0.38
CA TYR A 133 8.81 3.24 -0.13
C TYR A 133 10.06 3.89 0.43
N ASN A 134 10.90 4.40 -0.46
CA ASN A 134 12.02 5.25 -0.08
C ASN A 134 11.59 6.72 -0.15
N PRO A 135 11.38 7.41 1.00
CA PRO A 135 10.93 8.80 1.03
C PRO A 135 12.02 9.78 0.56
N MET A 136 13.30 9.38 0.53
CA MET A 136 14.41 10.24 0.10
C MET A 136 14.44 10.42 -1.42
N ILE A 137 14.04 9.39 -2.17
CA ILE A 137 14.04 9.41 -3.64
C ILE A 137 12.65 9.32 -4.26
N GLY A 138 11.62 9.09 -3.44
CA GLY A 138 10.23 9.01 -3.87
C GLY A 138 9.91 7.78 -4.72
N GLN A 139 10.49 6.62 -4.38
CA GLN A 139 10.33 5.40 -5.18
C GLN A 139 9.82 4.21 -4.38
N TRP A 140 9.00 3.39 -5.03
CA TRP A 140 8.53 2.11 -4.52
C TRP A 140 9.37 0.95 -5.05
N ARG A 141 9.59 -0.03 -4.18
CA ARG A 141 10.00 -1.40 -4.53
C ARG A 141 8.92 -2.37 -4.06
N LYS A 142 8.67 -3.43 -4.82
CA LYS A 142 7.75 -4.51 -4.42
C LYS A 142 8.41 -5.88 -4.43
N THR A 143 7.89 -6.80 -3.61
CA THR A 143 8.23 -8.23 -3.63
C THR A 143 7.04 -9.04 -3.09
N THR A 144 7.00 -10.33 -3.39
CA THR A 144 6.04 -11.29 -2.81
C THR A 144 6.69 -12.17 -1.76
N LYS A 145 8.01 -12.01 -1.52
CA LYS A 145 8.77 -12.75 -0.53
C LYS A 145 8.85 -11.98 0.77
N SER A 146 8.53 -12.63 1.88
CA SER A 146 8.49 -11.99 3.20
C SER A 146 9.86 -11.64 3.77
N ASP A 147 10.93 -12.23 3.24
CA ASP A 147 12.32 -12.08 3.69
C ASP A 147 13.18 -11.16 2.80
N ASP A 148 12.62 -10.66 1.69
CA ASP A 148 13.32 -9.82 0.71
C ASP A 148 13.27 -8.33 1.10
N PHE A 149 13.86 -8.01 2.25
CA PHE A 149 13.96 -6.64 2.74
C PHE A 149 15.03 -5.84 1.95
N PRO A 150 14.77 -4.57 1.60
CA PRO A 150 15.82 -3.69 1.12
C PRO A 150 16.87 -3.49 2.22
N LEU A 151 18.15 -3.61 1.82
CA LEU A 151 19.31 -3.25 2.63
C LEU A 151 19.38 -1.74 2.86
#